data_AF-A0A938G8V3-F1
#
_entry.id   AF-A0A938G8V3-F1
#
_cell.length_a   1.000
_cell.length_b   1.000
_cell.length_c   1.000
_cell.angle_alpha   90.00
_cell.angle_beta   90.00
_cell.angle_gamma   90.00
#
_symmetry.space_group_name_H-M   'P 1'
#
loop_
_entity.id
_entity.type
_entity.pdbx_description
1 polymer ?
#
loop_
_entity_poly.entity_id
_entity_poly.type
_entity_poly.pdbx_seq_one_letter_code
_entity_poly.pdbx_strand_id
1 'polypeptide(L)'
;MLQSAKKILWILFAVAAAQEAGAFSLTGPLETWQTQALGYGLNTTVVSDNGGTETTGPKNLGEEYRWNTPFLVYSFDPSFLAYFGEKGVEAVDAAIKILNDLPPASQMSPDLREFPLDTRRYNYQAAALRIRDMKTWTLSILLEAMGLSVPERYAFTLRGRTLIGPIPVYVTLKRHFDPVTFEPSSYINGTLYTYTIVQTRATPADPFDAWEPIPISVDPYQASPSTVAAYVGMFGGASDPRGTAIFFNPGIFYTGLSRDDAGGIRYLLSRNNLNVENVPTNAIVAFSSGGLADPGIGSRSTSVPWAIVGGVVTQPTGGGATGVGGAAGGGVPGAGAGGVTGTNTLVDLALRPGVDKLSFKKANFDSFLGQFFTNNVVYADSYATNGALRSQLVQRTVTQPDILFSAADLGLDPAGTPYLFNRVLTFQNNEAQNRAPGGTALGGPGVVNSPVEITFSKIGPWFLNIGGGGETLASRGLAWGSYDSSTNAPIVFPSGTSIRDLERLILTQSGGTSPWQVP
;
A
#
# COMPACT_ATOMS: atom_id res chain seq x y z
N MET A 1 -41.71 -28.31 27.68
CA MET A 1 -40.23 -28.43 27.66
C MET A 1 -39.65 -28.60 26.24
N LEU A 2 -40.20 -29.45 25.37
CA LEU A 2 -39.69 -29.65 24.00
C LEU A 2 -39.78 -28.43 23.05
N GLN A 3 -40.79 -27.55 23.20
CA GLN A 3 -40.87 -26.31 22.39
C GLN A 3 -39.86 -25.24 22.81
N SER A 4 -39.53 -25.16 24.11
CA SER A 4 -38.54 -24.22 24.64
C SER A 4 -37.11 -24.65 24.26
N ALA A 5 -36.83 -25.96 24.27
CA ALA A 5 -35.55 -26.51 23.82
C ALA A 5 -35.29 -26.31 22.32
N LYS A 6 -36.33 -26.44 21.47
CA LYS A 6 -36.22 -26.14 20.03
C LYS A 6 -35.91 -24.66 19.76
N LYS A 7 -36.55 -23.72 20.47
CA LYS A 7 -36.28 -22.28 20.31
C LYS A 7 -34.87 -21.90 20.78
N ILE A 8 -34.38 -22.50 21.86
CA ILE A 8 -33.02 -22.31 22.35
C ILE A 8 -32.00 -22.90 21.36
N LEU A 9 -32.26 -24.06 20.76
CA LEU A 9 -31.41 -24.63 19.70
C LEU A 9 -31.41 -23.80 18.42
N TRP A 10 -32.55 -23.21 18.01
CA TRP A 10 -32.59 -22.30 16.85
C TRP A 10 -31.86 -20.98 17.12
N ILE A 11 -31.91 -20.45 18.34
CA ILE A 11 -31.15 -19.26 18.74
C ILE A 11 -29.66 -19.58 18.87
N LEU A 12 -29.29 -20.75 19.40
CA LEU A 12 -27.90 -21.20 19.45
C LEU A 12 -27.33 -21.52 18.06
N PHE A 13 -28.14 -22.02 17.11
CA PHE A 13 -27.71 -22.21 15.71
C PHE A 13 -27.65 -20.86 14.94
N ALA A 14 -28.50 -19.90 15.27
CA ALA A 14 -28.47 -18.55 14.70
C ALA A 14 -27.33 -17.67 15.29
N VAL A 15 -26.90 -17.95 16.52
CA VAL A 15 -25.79 -17.25 17.20
C VAL A 15 -24.44 -17.96 16.96
N ALA A 16 -24.43 -19.25 16.58
CA ALA A 16 -23.20 -19.99 16.25
C ALA A 16 -22.75 -19.93 14.78
N ALA A 17 -23.47 -19.22 13.88
CA ALA A 17 -23.10 -19.16 12.45
C ALA A 17 -23.17 -17.76 11.81
N ALA A 18 -23.31 -16.70 12.60
CA ALA A 18 -22.94 -15.36 12.14
C ALA A 18 -21.43 -15.17 12.34
N GLN A 19 -20.63 -16.01 11.70
CA GLN A 19 -19.22 -15.68 11.51
C GLN A 19 -19.25 -14.48 10.56
N GLU A 20 -18.97 -13.29 11.08
CA GLU A 20 -18.82 -12.13 10.22
C GLU A 20 -17.71 -12.47 9.23
N ALA A 21 -18.08 -12.55 7.96
CA ALA A 21 -17.29 -13.27 6.97
C ALA A 21 -16.53 -12.26 6.12
N GLY A 22 -15.22 -12.17 6.30
CA GLY A 22 -14.35 -11.32 5.50
C GLY A 22 -12.92 -11.87 5.49
N ALA A 23 -12.06 -11.26 4.69
CA ALA A 23 -10.63 -11.55 4.72
C ALA A 23 -9.78 -10.43 4.11
N PHE A 24 -8.66 -10.14 4.77
CA PHE A 24 -7.57 -9.32 4.23
C PHE A 24 -6.32 -10.17 3.99
N SER A 25 -5.41 -9.71 3.14
CA SER A 25 -4.12 -10.34 2.90
C SER A 25 -2.98 -9.38 3.21
N LEU A 26 -1.84 -9.91 3.65
CA LEU A 26 -0.63 -9.16 4.00
C LEU A 26 0.40 -9.27 2.88
N THR A 27 1.15 -8.22 2.59
CA THR A 27 2.21 -8.24 1.56
C THR A 27 3.61 -8.14 2.17
N GLY A 28 4.60 -8.62 1.43
CA GLY A 28 6.02 -8.47 1.73
C GLY A 28 6.89 -9.13 0.65
N PRO A 29 8.24 -9.10 0.78
CA PRO A 29 9.15 -9.71 -0.19
C PRO A 29 8.82 -11.18 -0.45
N LEU A 30 9.01 -11.68 -1.67
CA LEU A 30 8.76 -13.10 -1.97
C LEU A 30 9.59 -14.03 -1.07
N GLU A 31 8.92 -15.03 -0.48
CA GLU A 31 9.59 -16.12 0.20
C GLU A 31 10.29 -17.05 -0.80
N THR A 32 11.31 -17.80 -0.37
CA THR A 32 12.09 -18.68 -1.26
C THR A 32 11.27 -19.73 -2.00
N TRP A 33 10.11 -20.12 -1.45
CA TRP A 33 9.20 -21.07 -2.08
C TRP A 33 8.15 -20.41 -2.98
N GLN A 34 7.94 -19.09 -2.89
CA GLN A 34 7.00 -18.34 -3.72
C GLN A 34 7.61 -18.11 -5.11
N THR A 35 7.54 -19.13 -5.94
CA THR A 35 8.14 -19.16 -7.28
C THR A 35 7.10 -18.92 -8.38
N GLN A 36 7.59 -18.57 -9.58
CA GLN A 36 6.76 -18.41 -10.79
C GLN A 36 5.96 -19.67 -11.15
N ALA A 37 6.53 -20.85 -10.94
CA ALA A 37 5.83 -22.12 -11.17
C ALA A 37 4.58 -22.30 -10.28
N LEU A 38 4.51 -21.59 -9.16
CA LEU A 38 3.39 -21.61 -8.20
C LEU A 38 2.48 -20.38 -8.30
N GLY A 39 2.67 -19.53 -9.31
CA GLY A 39 1.82 -18.34 -9.53
C GLY A 39 2.29 -17.07 -8.82
N TYR A 40 3.53 -17.03 -8.31
CA TYR A 40 4.09 -15.83 -7.65
C TYR A 40 5.21 -15.21 -8.47
N GLY A 41 5.47 -13.92 -8.30
CA GLY A 41 6.59 -13.29 -8.98
C GLY A 41 6.45 -13.31 -10.49
N LEU A 42 5.22 -13.33 -11.04
CA LEU A 42 5.06 -13.39 -12.48
C LEU A 42 5.38 -12.02 -13.08
N ASN A 43 5.92 -12.04 -14.31
CA ASN A 43 6.25 -10.83 -15.08
C ASN A 43 4.99 -10.09 -15.55
N THR A 44 3.82 -10.73 -15.44
CA THR A 44 2.58 -10.28 -16.10
C THR A 44 1.38 -10.16 -15.16
N THR A 45 1.49 -10.46 -13.86
CA THR A 45 0.30 -10.48 -12.97
C THR A 45 -0.21 -9.10 -12.62
N VAL A 46 0.58 -8.07 -12.88
CA VAL A 46 0.08 -6.70 -12.89
C VAL A 46 0.17 -6.24 -14.33
N VAL A 47 -0.86 -6.56 -15.14
CA VAL A 47 -0.98 -5.93 -16.47
C VAL A 47 -0.77 -4.46 -16.24
N SER A 48 0.16 -3.89 -16.97
CA SER A 48 0.48 -2.48 -16.95
C SER A 48 1.29 -1.94 -15.75
N ASP A 49 2.00 -2.80 -15.00
CA ASP A 49 3.11 -2.38 -14.11
C ASP A 49 4.50 -2.61 -14.76
N ASN A 50 5.26 -1.53 -14.98
CA ASN A 50 6.62 -1.60 -15.55
C ASN A 50 7.67 -2.21 -14.60
N GLY A 51 7.30 -2.49 -13.35
CA GLY A 51 8.13 -3.26 -12.43
C GLY A 51 8.47 -4.66 -12.97
N GLY A 52 7.75 -5.13 -14.00
CA GLY A 52 8.12 -6.24 -14.87
C GLY A 52 8.23 -7.60 -14.18
N THR A 53 8.08 -7.69 -12.87
CA THR A 53 8.01 -8.92 -12.07
C THR A 53 7.44 -8.53 -10.73
N GLU A 54 6.39 -9.23 -10.28
CA GLU A 54 5.92 -9.02 -8.91
C GLU A 54 7.05 -9.27 -7.92
N THR A 55 7.41 -8.26 -7.14
CA THR A 55 8.51 -8.37 -6.17
C THR A 55 8.02 -8.76 -4.79
N THR A 56 6.70 -8.81 -4.60
CA THR A 56 6.04 -9.12 -3.34
C THR A 56 5.11 -10.32 -3.46
N GLY A 57 4.87 -10.98 -2.34
CA GLY A 57 3.90 -12.07 -2.22
C GLY A 57 3.15 -12.00 -0.89
N PRO A 58 2.09 -12.80 -0.76
CA PRO A 58 1.25 -12.77 0.41
C PRO A 58 1.95 -13.37 1.63
N LYS A 59 1.71 -12.85 2.84
CA LYS A 59 2.35 -13.26 4.09
C LYS A 59 1.40 -13.94 5.06
N ASN A 60 1.95 -14.71 5.99
CA ASN A 60 1.19 -15.22 7.12
C ASN A 60 1.01 -14.13 8.20
N LEU A 61 0.11 -14.34 9.15
CA LEU A 61 0.02 -13.49 10.34
C LEU A 61 1.31 -13.61 11.15
N GLY A 62 1.79 -12.47 11.68
CA GLY A 62 3.08 -12.37 12.36
C GLY A 62 4.28 -12.31 11.42
N GLU A 63 4.06 -12.33 10.10
CA GLU A 63 5.10 -12.18 9.07
C GLU A 63 4.90 -10.92 8.20
N GLU A 64 4.11 -9.97 8.68
CA GLU A 64 3.75 -8.73 7.99
C GLU A 64 4.90 -7.73 7.82
N TYR A 65 4.73 -6.81 6.88
CA TYR A 65 5.58 -5.65 6.70
C TYR A 65 4.73 -4.39 6.84
N ARG A 66 5.16 -3.44 7.68
CA ARG A 66 4.37 -2.23 7.98
C ARG A 66 5.23 -0.98 8.14
N TRP A 67 4.59 0.18 8.09
CA TRP A 67 5.20 1.43 8.57
C TRP A 67 5.18 1.49 10.09
N ASN A 68 6.34 1.74 10.67
CA ASN A 68 6.49 1.91 12.11
C ASN A 68 6.72 3.37 12.54
N THR A 69 6.43 4.31 11.64
CA THR A 69 6.34 5.74 11.93
C THR A 69 4.89 6.20 11.77
N PRO A 70 4.37 7.08 12.65
CA PRO A 70 3.00 7.56 12.57
C PRO A 70 2.78 8.62 11.48
N PHE A 71 3.85 9.14 10.87
CA PHE A 71 3.76 10.22 9.88
C PHE A 71 4.60 9.90 8.63
N LEU A 72 3.97 10.03 7.47
CA LEU A 72 4.63 9.94 6.17
C LEU A 72 4.46 11.24 5.41
N VAL A 73 5.52 11.70 4.77
CA VAL A 73 5.52 12.88 3.93
C VAL A 73 5.42 12.44 2.47
N TYR A 74 4.47 12.98 1.71
CA TYR A 74 4.34 12.70 0.28
C TYR A 74 4.47 13.97 -0.55
N SER A 75 4.86 13.81 -1.82
CA SER A 75 4.91 14.90 -2.79
C SER A 75 4.82 14.40 -4.24
N PHE A 76 4.77 15.35 -5.16
CA PHE A 76 4.76 15.18 -6.60
C PHE A 76 6.05 15.73 -7.20
N ASP A 77 6.57 15.08 -8.23
CA ASP A 77 7.66 15.61 -9.03
C ASP A 77 7.14 16.53 -10.17
N PRO A 78 8.03 17.27 -10.86
CA PRO A 78 7.62 18.12 -11.98
C PRO A 78 7.01 17.35 -13.16
N SER A 79 7.38 16.08 -13.36
CA SER A 79 6.84 15.29 -14.47
C SER A 79 5.36 14.95 -14.27
N PHE A 80 4.97 14.64 -13.03
CA PHE A 80 3.57 14.46 -12.64
C PHE A 80 2.80 15.75 -12.78
N LEU A 81 3.33 16.86 -12.26
CA LEU A 81 2.68 18.17 -12.35
C LEU A 81 2.50 18.62 -13.80
N ALA A 82 3.47 18.36 -14.68
CA ALA A 82 3.39 18.71 -16.09
C ALA A 82 2.31 17.92 -16.84
N TYR A 83 2.14 16.62 -16.53
CA TYR A 83 1.18 15.77 -17.26
C TYR A 83 -0.22 15.80 -16.67
N PHE A 84 -0.36 15.65 -15.35
CA PHE A 84 -1.65 15.55 -14.67
C PHE A 84 -2.15 16.88 -14.09
N GLY A 85 -1.24 17.82 -13.82
CA GLY A 85 -1.58 19.13 -13.26
C GLY A 85 -2.29 19.07 -11.90
N GLU A 86 -2.93 20.19 -11.55
CA GLU A 86 -3.64 20.33 -10.27
C GLU A 86 -4.77 19.31 -10.11
N LYS A 87 -5.50 18.98 -11.17
CA LYS A 87 -6.55 17.94 -11.12
C LYS A 87 -6.01 16.56 -10.84
N GLY A 88 -4.78 16.27 -11.28
CA GLY A 88 -4.10 15.06 -10.90
C GLY A 88 -3.79 15.00 -9.41
N VAL A 89 -3.24 16.10 -8.92
CA VAL A 89 -2.91 16.29 -7.50
C VAL A 89 -4.16 16.15 -6.62
N GLU A 90 -5.28 16.76 -7.01
CA GLU A 90 -6.57 16.62 -6.31
C GLU A 90 -7.03 15.15 -6.21
N ALA A 91 -6.84 14.35 -7.26
CA ALA A 91 -7.23 12.93 -7.26
C ALA A 91 -6.35 12.08 -6.33
N VAL A 92 -5.05 12.33 -6.28
CA VAL A 92 -4.12 11.67 -5.33
C VAL A 92 -4.41 12.12 -3.89
N ASP A 93 -4.60 13.43 -3.68
CA ASP A 93 -4.95 13.99 -2.37
C ASP A 93 -6.28 13.41 -1.85
N ALA A 94 -7.26 13.15 -2.74
CA ALA A 94 -8.52 12.49 -2.38
C ALA A 94 -8.33 11.04 -1.93
N ALA A 95 -7.42 10.28 -2.55
CA ALA A 95 -7.05 8.94 -2.10
C ALA A 95 -6.39 8.97 -0.71
N ILE A 96 -5.46 9.89 -0.52
CA ILE A 96 -4.75 10.09 0.75
C ILE A 96 -5.70 10.57 1.86
N LYS A 97 -6.69 11.39 1.51
CA LYS A 97 -7.73 11.83 2.45
C LYS A 97 -8.51 10.64 3.01
N ILE A 98 -8.86 9.64 2.21
CA ILE A 98 -9.55 8.42 2.67
C ILE A 98 -8.72 7.72 3.77
N LEU A 99 -7.39 7.64 3.61
CA LEU A 99 -6.50 7.04 4.60
C LEU A 99 -6.34 7.92 5.86
N ASN A 100 -6.20 9.24 5.69
CA ASN A 100 -6.07 10.18 6.80
C ASN A 100 -7.33 10.28 7.68
N ASP A 101 -8.51 10.12 7.06
CA ASP A 101 -9.82 10.16 7.71
C ASP A 101 -10.10 8.89 8.55
N LEU A 102 -9.30 7.83 8.40
CA LEU A 102 -9.42 6.65 9.26
C LEU A 102 -9.27 7.03 10.74
N PRO A 103 -10.12 6.49 11.63
CA PRO A 103 -9.86 6.57 13.06
C PRO A 103 -8.56 5.81 13.40
N PRO A 104 -7.90 6.12 14.54
CA PRO A 104 -6.88 5.24 15.07
C PRO A 104 -7.39 3.80 15.18
N ALA A 105 -6.52 2.80 14.97
CA ALA A 105 -6.86 1.38 15.03
C ALA A 105 -7.51 0.99 16.37
N SER A 106 -7.06 1.61 17.47
CA SER A 106 -7.65 1.46 18.81
C SER A 106 -9.07 2.01 18.98
N GLN A 107 -9.54 2.85 18.05
CA GLN A 107 -10.89 3.43 18.05
C GLN A 107 -11.84 2.78 17.04
N MET A 108 -11.34 1.89 16.18
CA MET A 108 -12.21 1.10 15.31
C MET A 108 -13.01 0.10 16.14
N SER A 109 -14.28 -0.12 15.77
CA SER A 109 -15.13 -1.07 16.48
C SER A 109 -14.60 -2.50 16.33
N PRO A 110 -14.83 -3.41 17.31
CA PRO A 110 -14.37 -4.79 17.22
C PRO A 110 -14.82 -5.52 15.95
N ASP A 111 -16.04 -5.25 15.48
CA ASP A 111 -16.71 -5.87 14.32
C ASP A 111 -16.62 -5.05 13.03
N LEU A 112 -15.98 -3.86 13.06
CA LEU A 112 -15.72 -3.00 11.90
C LEU A 112 -16.99 -2.59 11.12
N ARG A 113 -18.16 -2.54 11.80
CA ARG A 113 -19.45 -2.28 11.13
C ARG A 113 -19.61 -0.85 10.63
N GLU A 114 -18.79 0.09 11.11
CA GLU A 114 -18.67 1.44 10.56
C GLU A 114 -18.12 1.45 9.13
N PHE A 115 -17.47 0.35 8.69
CA PHE A 115 -17.00 0.19 7.32
C PHE A 115 -17.98 -0.65 6.47
N PRO A 116 -18.34 -0.16 5.27
CA PRO A 116 -19.21 -0.89 4.34
C PRO A 116 -18.48 -2.09 3.72
N LEU A 117 -19.26 -3.11 3.33
CA LEU A 117 -18.74 -4.27 2.61
C LEU A 117 -18.38 -3.96 1.15
N ASP A 118 -19.04 -2.96 0.55
CA ASP A 118 -18.79 -2.56 -0.83
C ASP A 118 -18.90 -1.03 -0.98
N THR A 119 -17.81 -0.41 -1.44
CA THR A 119 -17.73 1.04 -1.71
C THR A 119 -17.65 1.36 -3.21
N ARG A 120 -17.76 0.34 -4.05
CA ARG A 120 -17.62 0.45 -5.50
C ARG A 120 -18.79 1.17 -6.12
N ARG A 121 -18.47 1.90 -7.18
CA ARG A 121 -19.41 2.63 -8.02
C ARG A 121 -18.98 2.49 -9.47
N TYR A 122 -19.93 2.71 -10.37
CA TYR A 122 -19.75 2.58 -11.81
C TYR A 122 -20.08 3.90 -12.48
N ASN A 123 -19.17 4.37 -13.33
CA ASN A 123 -19.41 5.45 -14.27
C ASN A 123 -19.36 4.87 -15.70
N TYR A 124 -20.53 4.69 -16.30
CA TYR A 124 -20.66 4.05 -17.60
C TYR A 124 -20.10 4.90 -18.76
N GLN A 125 -20.08 6.22 -18.62
CA GLN A 125 -19.44 7.09 -19.61
C GLN A 125 -17.92 6.88 -19.58
N ALA A 126 -17.31 6.91 -18.39
CA ALA A 126 -15.90 6.58 -18.21
C ALA A 126 -15.57 5.15 -18.69
N ALA A 127 -16.49 4.20 -18.48
CA ALA A 127 -16.36 2.84 -18.98
C ALA A 127 -16.29 2.79 -20.51
N ALA A 128 -17.25 3.42 -21.20
CA ALA A 128 -17.29 3.50 -22.65
C ALA A 128 -16.05 4.21 -23.22
N LEU A 129 -15.54 5.22 -22.51
CA LEU A 129 -14.35 5.99 -22.88
C LEU A 129 -13.03 5.38 -22.42
N ARG A 130 -13.03 4.15 -21.87
CA ARG A 130 -11.83 3.44 -21.40
C ARG A 130 -10.98 4.25 -20.40
N ILE A 131 -11.64 4.97 -19.48
CA ILE A 131 -10.99 5.82 -18.47
C ILE A 131 -10.82 5.03 -17.15
N ARG A 132 -9.63 5.15 -16.55
CA ARG A 132 -9.28 4.63 -15.21
C ARG A 132 -9.27 5.74 -14.18
N ASP A 133 -9.88 5.50 -13.02
CA ASP A 133 -9.90 6.46 -11.91
C ASP A 133 -8.55 6.47 -11.19
N MET A 134 -7.83 7.60 -11.31
CA MET A 134 -6.52 7.77 -10.70
C MET A 134 -6.57 7.74 -9.16
N LYS A 135 -7.68 8.21 -8.56
CA LYS A 135 -7.87 8.17 -7.10
C LYS A 135 -7.91 6.72 -6.60
N THR A 136 -8.75 5.88 -7.19
CA THR A 136 -8.85 4.45 -6.84
C THR A 136 -7.53 3.73 -7.08
N TRP A 137 -6.87 4.00 -8.20
CA TRP A 137 -5.57 3.40 -8.52
C TRP A 137 -4.51 3.75 -7.48
N THR A 138 -4.42 5.03 -7.12
CA THR A 138 -3.53 5.54 -6.06
C THR A 138 -3.84 4.87 -4.73
N LEU A 139 -5.11 4.81 -4.34
CA LEU A 139 -5.53 4.23 -3.06
C LEU A 139 -5.12 2.76 -2.95
N SER A 140 -5.30 1.97 -4.01
CA SER A 140 -4.90 0.55 -4.05
C SER A 140 -3.38 0.37 -3.90
N ILE A 141 -2.56 1.15 -4.63
CA ILE A 141 -1.10 1.11 -4.48
C ILE A 141 -0.66 1.55 -3.08
N LEU A 142 -1.32 2.55 -2.48
CA LEU A 142 -1.02 2.99 -1.13
C LEU A 142 -1.33 1.92 -0.08
N LEU A 143 -2.43 1.17 -0.23
CA LEU A 143 -2.75 0.05 0.67
C LEU A 143 -1.67 -1.04 0.59
N GLU A 144 -1.13 -1.29 -0.60
CA GLU A 144 0.00 -2.20 -0.76
C GLU A 144 1.27 -1.66 -0.10
N ALA A 145 1.60 -0.39 -0.33
CA ALA A 145 2.71 0.29 0.33
C ALA A 145 2.54 0.36 1.85
N MET A 146 1.32 0.21 2.37
CA MET A 146 1.05 0.13 3.81
C MET A 146 1.23 -1.27 4.39
N GLY A 147 1.27 -2.32 3.56
CA GLY A 147 1.45 -3.71 4.00
C GLY A 147 0.34 -4.67 3.61
N LEU A 148 -0.68 -4.23 2.88
CA LEU A 148 -1.75 -5.12 2.40
C LEU A 148 -1.40 -5.77 1.07
N SER A 149 -1.95 -6.95 0.83
CA SER A 149 -1.92 -7.62 -0.45
C SER A 149 -3.32 -7.75 -1.02
N VAL A 150 -3.47 -8.42 -2.16
CA VAL A 150 -4.72 -8.57 -2.91
C VAL A 150 -5.54 -9.73 -2.29
N PRO A 151 -6.58 -9.45 -1.47
CA PRO A 151 -7.30 -10.52 -0.79
C PRO A 151 -8.01 -11.45 -1.76
N GLU A 152 -8.59 -10.90 -2.84
CA GLU A 152 -9.30 -11.66 -3.85
C GLU A 152 -8.39 -12.68 -4.54
N ARG A 153 -7.18 -12.27 -4.97
CA ARG A 153 -6.22 -13.19 -5.59
C ARG A 153 -5.69 -14.22 -4.60
N TYR A 154 -5.37 -13.79 -3.38
CA TYR A 154 -4.81 -14.67 -2.36
C TYR A 154 -5.86 -15.33 -1.47
N ALA A 155 -7.12 -15.33 -1.95
CA ALA A 155 -8.19 -16.19 -1.48
C ALA A 155 -7.73 -17.66 -1.52
N PHE A 156 -7.00 -18.08 -2.54
CA PHE A 156 -6.35 -19.38 -2.55
C PHE A 156 -4.99 -19.24 -3.21
N THR A 157 -4.00 -19.99 -2.76
CA THR A 157 -2.63 -19.91 -3.28
C THR A 157 -1.98 -21.29 -3.33
N LEU A 158 -1.04 -21.55 -4.24
CA LEU A 158 -0.26 -22.80 -4.21
C LEU A 158 0.90 -22.68 -3.23
N ARG A 159 1.12 -23.71 -2.42
CA ARG A 159 2.32 -23.90 -1.59
C ARG A 159 3.35 -24.79 -2.24
N GLY A 160 2.88 -25.70 -3.08
CA GLY A 160 3.69 -26.71 -3.72
C GLY A 160 2.96 -27.35 -4.89
N ARG A 161 3.76 -27.81 -5.85
CA ARG A 161 3.35 -28.57 -7.01
C ARG A 161 4.35 -29.69 -7.19
N THR A 162 3.84 -30.91 -7.35
CA THR A 162 4.64 -32.08 -7.69
C THR A 162 3.93 -32.89 -8.77
N LEU A 163 4.62 -33.86 -9.37
CA LEU A 163 4.07 -34.77 -10.36
C LEU A 163 4.07 -36.19 -9.79
N ILE A 164 2.94 -36.89 -9.89
CA ILE A 164 2.85 -38.34 -9.69
C ILE A 164 2.62 -38.96 -11.08
N GLY A 165 3.70 -39.41 -11.72
CA GLY A 165 3.66 -39.70 -13.15
C GLY A 165 3.38 -38.42 -13.95
N PRO A 166 2.42 -38.41 -14.91
CA PRO A 166 2.04 -37.18 -15.63
C PRO A 166 1.00 -36.33 -14.88
N ILE A 167 0.54 -36.76 -13.70
CA ILE A 167 -0.57 -36.12 -12.98
C ILE A 167 0.01 -35.06 -12.04
N PRO A 168 -0.34 -33.77 -12.21
CA PRO A 168 0.06 -32.75 -11.26
C PRO A 168 -0.73 -32.85 -9.96
N VAL A 169 -0.02 -32.76 -8.85
CA VAL A 169 -0.56 -32.72 -7.48
C VAL A 169 -0.21 -31.38 -6.87
N TYR A 170 -1.23 -30.68 -6.39
CA TYR A 170 -1.12 -29.33 -5.86
C TYR A 170 -1.38 -29.32 -4.35
N VAL A 171 -0.63 -28.50 -3.64
CA VAL A 171 -0.92 -28.15 -2.24
C VAL A 171 -1.44 -26.72 -2.26
N THR A 172 -2.73 -26.54 -1.94
CA THR A 172 -3.36 -25.22 -1.85
C THR A 172 -3.41 -24.77 -0.39
N LEU A 173 -3.17 -23.48 -0.16
CA LEU A 173 -3.38 -22.84 1.15
C LEU A 173 -4.02 -21.46 1.00
N LYS A 174 -4.41 -20.89 2.14
CA LYS A 174 -5.00 -19.57 2.26
C LYS A 174 -3.97 -18.58 2.81
N ARG A 175 -3.90 -17.38 2.24
CA ARG A 175 -3.10 -16.25 2.77
C ARG A 175 -3.98 -15.01 2.96
N HIS A 176 -5.19 -15.27 3.41
CA HIS A 176 -6.21 -14.29 3.71
C HIS A 176 -6.72 -14.60 5.12
N PHE A 177 -7.03 -13.58 5.90
CA PHE A 177 -7.39 -13.73 7.31
C PHE A 177 -8.59 -12.87 7.63
N ASP A 178 -9.53 -13.46 8.36
CA ASP A 178 -10.70 -12.74 8.83
C ASP A 178 -10.30 -11.53 9.68
N PRO A 179 -10.82 -10.32 9.41
CA PRO A 179 -10.35 -9.10 10.06
C PRO A 179 -10.68 -9.03 11.56
N VAL A 180 -11.55 -9.92 12.08
CA VAL A 180 -11.98 -9.95 13.48
C VAL A 180 -11.34 -11.11 14.23
N THR A 181 -11.37 -12.31 13.65
CA THR A 181 -10.92 -13.55 14.28
C THR A 181 -9.48 -13.92 13.92
N PHE A 182 -8.95 -13.36 12.83
CA PHE A 182 -7.64 -13.69 12.25
C PHE A 182 -7.51 -15.15 11.78
N GLU A 183 -8.63 -15.87 11.66
CA GLU A 183 -8.65 -17.21 11.10
C GLU A 183 -8.71 -17.16 9.56
N PRO A 184 -8.13 -18.14 8.84
CA PRO A 184 -8.24 -18.19 7.38
C PRO A 184 -9.68 -18.34 6.86
N SER A 185 -10.18 -17.36 6.11
CA SER A 185 -11.60 -17.24 5.71
C SER A 185 -11.85 -17.16 4.20
N SER A 186 -12.61 -18.09 3.62
CA SER A 186 -12.92 -18.04 2.17
C SER A 186 -13.87 -16.89 1.77
N TYR A 187 -14.23 -16.01 2.70
CA TYR A 187 -15.13 -14.90 2.44
C TYR A 187 -14.34 -13.61 2.33
N ILE A 188 -14.73 -12.74 1.39
CA ILE A 188 -14.17 -11.41 1.22
C ILE A 188 -15.33 -10.42 1.12
N ASN A 189 -15.40 -9.51 2.08
CA ASN A 189 -16.51 -8.59 2.33
C ASN A 189 -17.88 -9.27 2.22
N GLY A 190 -18.04 -10.45 2.84
CA GLY A 190 -19.26 -11.25 2.81
C GLY A 190 -19.45 -12.12 1.55
N THR A 191 -18.61 -11.99 0.52
CA THR A 191 -18.68 -12.82 -0.70
C THR A 191 -17.87 -14.09 -0.52
N LEU A 192 -18.48 -15.26 -0.69
CA LEU A 192 -17.80 -16.55 -0.62
C LEU A 192 -17.04 -16.85 -1.92
N TYR A 193 -15.77 -17.23 -1.80
CA TYR A 193 -14.93 -17.67 -2.91
C TYR A 193 -14.60 -19.16 -2.83
N THR A 194 -14.49 -19.79 -4.00
CA THR A 194 -13.86 -21.09 -4.25
C THR A 194 -12.72 -20.91 -5.27
N TYR A 195 -12.07 -21.97 -5.74
CA TYR A 195 -11.02 -21.87 -6.75
C TYR A 195 -11.04 -23.00 -7.78
N THR A 196 -10.46 -22.71 -8.94
CA THR A 196 -10.02 -23.72 -9.92
C THR A 196 -8.53 -23.55 -10.16
N ILE A 197 -7.77 -24.64 -10.30
CA ILE A 197 -6.33 -24.54 -10.61
C ILE A 197 -6.17 -24.59 -12.12
N VAL A 198 -5.59 -23.55 -12.70
CA VAL A 198 -5.33 -23.49 -14.15
C VAL A 198 -3.86 -23.23 -14.41
N GLN A 199 -3.42 -23.68 -15.57
CA GLN A 199 -2.15 -23.28 -16.14
C GLN A 199 -2.33 -21.87 -16.68
N THR A 200 -1.77 -20.87 -16.00
CA THR A 200 -1.92 -19.47 -16.38
C THR A 200 -0.92 -19.09 -17.48
N ARG A 201 0.14 -19.88 -17.68
CA ARG A 201 1.08 -19.68 -18.79
C ARG A 201 1.56 -21.00 -19.38
N ALA A 202 1.18 -21.22 -20.63
CA ALA A 202 1.60 -22.36 -21.45
C ALA A 202 2.17 -21.82 -22.77
N THR A 203 3.47 -21.51 -22.82
CA THR A 203 4.13 -21.34 -24.13
C THR A 203 5.37 -22.20 -24.20
N PRO A 204 5.73 -22.74 -25.38
CA PRO A 204 6.94 -23.56 -25.55
C PRO A 204 8.26 -22.85 -25.19
N ALA A 205 8.23 -21.52 -25.07
CA ALA A 205 9.37 -20.68 -24.72
C ALA A 205 9.37 -20.22 -23.25
N ASP A 206 8.35 -20.58 -22.46
CA ASP A 206 8.29 -20.24 -21.05
C ASP A 206 8.90 -21.37 -20.19
N PRO A 207 10.03 -21.14 -19.50
CA PRO A 207 10.67 -22.17 -18.71
C PRO A 207 9.91 -22.52 -17.42
N PHE A 208 8.86 -21.78 -17.04
CA PHE A 208 8.30 -21.86 -15.68
C PHE A 208 6.99 -22.64 -15.53
N ASP A 209 6.26 -22.96 -16.62
CA ASP A 209 4.99 -23.72 -16.58
C ASP A 209 4.12 -23.31 -15.38
N ALA A 210 3.65 -22.05 -15.36
CA ALA A 210 3.04 -21.43 -14.19
C ALA A 210 1.61 -21.93 -13.94
N TRP A 211 1.30 -22.28 -12.70
CA TRP A 211 -0.02 -22.70 -12.25
C TRP A 211 -0.49 -21.86 -11.07
N GLU A 212 -1.77 -21.52 -11.06
CA GLU A 212 -2.37 -20.69 -10.01
C GLU A 212 -3.81 -21.14 -9.72
N PRO A 213 -4.24 -21.14 -8.44
CA PRO A 213 -5.65 -21.22 -8.08
C PRO A 213 -6.32 -19.90 -8.41
N ILE A 214 -7.18 -19.94 -9.41
CA ILE A 214 -8.03 -18.85 -9.84
C ILE A 214 -9.23 -18.77 -8.90
N PRO A 215 -9.34 -17.72 -8.06
CA PRO A 215 -10.51 -17.51 -7.20
C PRO A 215 -11.78 -17.27 -8.02
N ILE A 216 -12.88 -17.84 -7.57
CA ILE A 216 -14.21 -17.76 -8.21
C ILE A 216 -15.23 -17.44 -7.12
N SER A 217 -16.00 -16.37 -7.30
CA SER A 217 -17.15 -16.11 -6.43
C SER A 217 -18.17 -17.23 -6.57
N VAL A 218 -18.62 -17.80 -5.46
CA VAL A 218 -19.67 -18.83 -5.48
C VAL A 218 -21.01 -18.24 -5.93
N ASP A 219 -21.23 -16.94 -5.71
CA ASP A 219 -22.37 -16.21 -6.27
C ASP A 219 -21.96 -15.52 -7.59
N PRO A 220 -22.50 -15.96 -8.75
CA PRO A 220 -22.19 -15.41 -10.07
C PRO A 220 -22.73 -13.99 -10.31
N TYR A 221 -23.49 -13.44 -9.38
CA TYR A 221 -24.00 -12.06 -9.47
C TYR A 221 -23.25 -11.09 -8.56
N GLN A 222 -22.35 -11.57 -7.69
CA GLN A 222 -21.47 -10.68 -6.93
C GLN A 222 -20.36 -10.15 -7.82
N ALA A 223 -20.30 -8.83 -7.95
CA ALA A 223 -19.20 -8.20 -8.64
C ALA A 223 -17.90 -8.38 -7.82
N SER A 224 -16.77 -8.58 -8.50
CA SER A 224 -15.42 -8.70 -7.92
C SER A 224 -14.43 -7.78 -8.68
N PRO A 225 -13.41 -7.19 -8.03
CA PRO A 225 -13.05 -7.29 -6.61
C PRO A 225 -13.88 -6.35 -5.75
N SER A 226 -14.21 -6.69 -4.49
CA SER A 226 -14.95 -5.82 -3.56
C SER A 226 -14.02 -4.99 -2.67
N THR A 227 -12.77 -5.42 -2.48
CA THR A 227 -11.74 -4.66 -1.77
C THR A 227 -11.08 -3.63 -2.68
N VAL A 228 -10.58 -2.54 -2.10
CA VAL A 228 -9.76 -1.57 -2.81
C VAL A 228 -8.35 -2.12 -3.02
N ALA A 229 -7.82 -2.87 -2.05
CA ALA A 229 -6.48 -3.46 -2.13
C ALA A 229 -6.29 -4.33 -3.38
N ALA A 230 -7.36 -4.98 -3.87
CA ALA A 230 -7.26 -5.81 -5.06
C ALA A 230 -7.34 -5.07 -6.41
N TYR A 231 -7.66 -3.77 -6.44
CA TYR A 231 -7.93 -3.07 -7.69
C TYR A 231 -6.76 -3.08 -8.69
N VAL A 232 -5.52 -2.93 -8.21
CA VAL A 232 -4.32 -2.87 -9.07
C VAL A 232 -3.63 -4.22 -9.23
N GLY A 233 -3.66 -5.10 -8.21
CA GLY A 233 -2.88 -6.34 -8.19
C GLY A 233 -3.60 -7.61 -8.64
N MET A 234 -4.85 -7.49 -9.10
CA MET A 234 -5.62 -8.63 -9.58
C MET A 234 -5.33 -8.82 -11.09
N PHE A 235 -4.95 -10.02 -11.53
CA PHE A 235 -4.85 -10.41 -12.96
C PHE A 235 -6.10 -11.17 -13.39
N GLY A 236 -6.25 -11.40 -14.71
CA GLY A 236 -7.25 -12.23 -15.40
C GLY A 236 -7.25 -13.72 -15.02
N GLY A 237 -7.32 -13.97 -13.72
CA GLY A 237 -7.40 -15.24 -13.03
C GLY A 237 -8.34 -15.17 -11.82
N ALA A 238 -9.12 -14.11 -11.62
CA ALA A 238 -10.41 -14.28 -10.98
C ALA A 238 -11.41 -14.43 -12.12
N SER A 239 -11.82 -15.66 -12.44
CA SER A 239 -12.93 -15.80 -13.38
C SER A 239 -14.20 -15.43 -12.63
N ASP A 240 -14.90 -14.37 -13.07
CA ASP A 240 -16.35 -14.34 -12.95
C ASP A 240 -16.85 -15.76 -13.30
N PRO A 241 -17.76 -16.38 -12.54
CA PRO A 241 -18.36 -17.67 -12.89
C PRO A 241 -18.89 -17.75 -14.34
N ARG A 242 -19.10 -16.60 -14.99
CA ARG A 242 -19.40 -16.44 -16.43
C ARG A 242 -18.19 -16.62 -17.37
N GLY A 243 -17.03 -17.02 -16.87
CA GLY A 243 -15.83 -17.35 -17.66
C GLY A 243 -15.15 -16.15 -18.32
N THR A 244 -15.37 -14.93 -17.82
CA THR A 244 -14.78 -13.72 -18.40
C THR A 244 -13.46 -13.39 -17.70
N ALA A 245 -12.34 -13.44 -18.43
CA ALA A 245 -11.08 -12.90 -17.96
C ALA A 245 -11.28 -11.40 -17.64
N ILE A 246 -11.01 -11.00 -16.40
CA ILE A 246 -11.20 -9.62 -15.93
C ILE A 246 -10.12 -8.74 -16.58
N PHE A 247 -10.34 -8.32 -17.81
CA PHE A 247 -9.76 -7.10 -18.34
C PHE A 247 -10.52 -5.96 -17.68
N PHE A 248 -10.08 -5.56 -16.48
CA PHE A 248 -10.74 -4.61 -15.57
C PHE A 248 -11.58 -3.59 -16.31
N ASN A 249 -12.86 -3.49 -15.96
CA ASN A 249 -13.80 -2.58 -16.60
C ASN A 249 -13.38 -1.13 -16.27
N PRO A 250 -12.99 -0.32 -17.27
CA PRO A 250 -12.86 1.12 -17.08
C PRO A 250 -14.17 1.68 -16.49
N GLY A 251 -14.12 2.82 -15.82
CA GLY A 251 -15.29 3.41 -15.18
C GLY A 251 -15.67 2.85 -13.80
N ILE A 252 -15.03 1.78 -13.31
CA ILE A 252 -15.13 1.39 -11.89
C ILE A 252 -14.29 2.33 -11.03
N PHE A 253 -14.82 2.72 -9.87
CA PHE A 253 -14.09 3.49 -8.84
C PHE A 253 -14.64 3.18 -7.44
N TYR A 254 -13.85 3.48 -6.42
CA TYR A 254 -14.20 3.25 -5.01
C TYR A 254 -14.35 4.59 -4.29
N THR A 255 -15.28 4.64 -3.35
CA THR A 255 -15.61 5.86 -2.59
C THR A 255 -14.97 5.90 -1.20
N GLY A 256 -14.42 4.78 -0.74
CA GLY A 256 -13.76 4.61 0.55
C GLY A 256 -13.21 3.19 0.68
N LEU A 257 -12.69 2.84 1.85
CA LEU A 257 -12.22 1.48 2.14
C LEU A 257 -13.38 0.53 2.43
N SER A 258 -13.25 -0.74 2.01
CA SER A 258 -14.15 -1.80 2.45
C SER A 258 -13.84 -2.20 3.89
N ARG A 259 -14.72 -3.00 4.51
CA ARG A 259 -14.50 -3.56 5.85
C ARG A 259 -13.20 -4.35 5.95
N ASP A 260 -12.92 -5.19 4.96
CA ASP A 260 -11.71 -6.00 4.94
C ASP A 260 -10.44 -5.18 4.73
N ASP A 261 -10.48 -4.15 3.86
CA ASP A 261 -9.38 -3.19 3.72
C ASP A 261 -9.07 -2.53 5.07
N ALA A 262 -10.10 -2.01 5.75
CA ALA A 262 -9.97 -1.36 7.06
C ALA A 262 -9.49 -2.35 8.14
N GLY A 263 -9.96 -3.59 8.10
CA GLY A 263 -9.56 -4.64 9.02
C GLY A 263 -8.08 -5.04 8.90
N GLY A 264 -7.57 -5.11 7.67
CA GLY A 264 -6.15 -5.31 7.42
C GLY A 264 -5.30 -4.15 7.95
N ILE A 265 -5.72 -2.90 7.71
CA ILE A 265 -5.04 -1.72 8.27
C ILE A 265 -5.09 -1.73 9.80
N ARG A 266 -6.23 -2.09 10.40
CA ARG A 266 -6.36 -2.24 11.86
C ARG A 266 -5.37 -3.26 12.39
N TYR A 267 -5.25 -4.42 11.75
CA TYR A 267 -4.28 -5.45 12.16
C TYR A 267 -2.84 -4.94 12.13
N LEU A 268 -2.43 -4.30 11.03
CA LEU A 268 -1.07 -3.77 10.85
C LEU A 268 -0.74 -2.70 11.89
N LEU A 269 -1.65 -1.75 12.12
CA LEU A 269 -1.42 -0.58 12.96
C LEU A 269 -1.79 -0.78 14.43
N SER A 270 -2.42 -1.91 14.79
CA SER A 270 -2.86 -2.19 16.16
C SER A 270 -1.70 -2.11 17.15
N ARG A 271 -1.94 -1.46 18.29
CA ARG A 271 -0.97 -1.45 19.41
C ARG A 271 -0.75 -2.83 20.03
N ASN A 272 -1.64 -3.78 19.76
CA ASN A 272 -1.51 -5.17 20.21
C ASN A 272 -0.67 -6.01 19.24
N ASN A 273 -0.39 -5.50 18.04
CA ASN A 273 0.52 -6.13 17.10
C ASN A 273 1.96 -5.67 17.39
N LEU A 274 2.73 -6.55 18.03
CA LEU A 274 4.07 -6.28 18.55
C LEU A 274 5.15 -6.97 17.72
N ASN A 275 6.04 -6.20 17.10
CA ASN A 275 7.19 -6.71 16.34
C ASN A 275 8.48 -6.03 16.80
N VAL A 276 9.59 -6.77 16.79
CA VAL A 276 10.94 -6.23 16.95
C VAL A 276 11.32 -5.49 15.68
N GLU A 277 11.47 -4.18 15.79
CA GLU A 277 11.67 -3.27 14.66
C GLU A 277 12.78 -2.27 14.99
N ASN A 278 13.43 -1.71 13.97
CA ASN A 278 14.34 -0.57 14.12
C ASN A 278 13.57 0.75 14.05
N VAL A 279 14.09 1.82 14.64
CA VAL A 279 13.59 3.16 14.27
C VAL A 279 13.98 3.47 12.82
N PRO A 280 13.26 4.36 12.10
CA PRO A 280 13.65 4.73 10.74
C PRO A 280 15.10 5.22 10.65
N THR A 281 15.85 4.86 9.60
CA THR A 281 17.32 5.10 9.48
C THR A 281 17.77 6.55 9.69
N ASN A 282 16.92 7.54 9.38
CA ASN A 282 17.21 8.97 9.53
C ASN A 282 16.66 9.58 10.83
N ALA A 283 16.38 8.73 11.83
CA ALA A 283 15.84 9.12 13.11
C ALA A 283 16.94 9.36 14.15
N ILE A 284 16.78 10.42 14.94
CA ILE A 284 17.62 10.77 16.07
C ILE A 284 16.74 10.98 17.32
N VAL A 285 17.33 10.93 18.52
CA VAL A 285 16.63 11.33 19.73
C VAL A 285 16.28 12.81 19.63
N ALA A 286 15.00 13.13 19.79
CA ALA A 286 14.53 14.49 19.93
C ALA A 286 14.56 14.89 21.40
N PHE A 287 15.00 16.11 21.67
CA PHE A 287 14.94 16.69 23.01
C PHE A 287 13.69 17.56 23.09
N SER A 288 12.86 17.37 24.12
CA SER A 288 11.89 18.39 24.49
C SER A 288 12.68 19.58 25.02
N SER A 289 12.84 20.64 24.22
CA SER A 289 13.35 21.90 24.75
C SER A 289 12.31 22.44 25.73
N GLY A 290 12.48 22.16 27.01
CA GLY A 290 11.90 23.00 28.05
C GLY A 290 12.44 24.41 27.86
N GLY A 291 11.62 25.30 27.31
CA GLY A 291 11.86 26.73 27.22
C GLY A 291 13.16 27.14 26.52
N LEU A 292 13.13 27.23 25.19
CA LEU A 292 13.84 28.34 24.55
C LEU A 292 12.90 29.54 24.65
N ALA A 293 13.15 30.41 25.64
CA ALA A 293 12.58 31.74 25.63
C ALA A 293 13.15 32.47 24.40
N ASP A 294 12.33 32.63 23.36
CA ASP A 294 12.55 33.65 22.35
C ASP A 294 12.55 35.01 23.06
N PRO A 295 13.62 35.82 23.00
CA PRO A 295 13.61 37.16 23.55
C PRO A 295 12.81 38.06 22.60
N GLY A 296 11.48 37.91 22.53
CA GLY A 296 10.71 38.79 21.65
C GLY A 296 9.21 38.62 21.54
N ILE A 297 8.62 37.43 21.62
CA ILE A 297 7.17 37.28 21.37
C ILE A 297 6.54 36.29 22.35
N GLY A 298 5.48 36.77 23.03
CA GLY A 298 4.78 36.07 24.10
C GLY A 298 4.33 34.65 23.75
N SER A 299 4.60 33.75 24.70
CA SER A 299 4.20 32.34 24.75
C SER A 299 2.76 32.10 24.27
N ARG A 300 2.63 31.37 23.15
CA ARG A 300 1.45 30.55 22.89
C ARG A 300 1.84 29.09 23.04
N SER A 301 1.50 28.54 24.19
CA SER A 301 1.32 27.10 24.36
C SER A 301 0.30 26.62 23.34
N THR A 302 0.76 25.91 22.31
CA THR A 302 -0.11 25.10 21.46
C THR A 302 0.28 23.65 21.66
N SER A 303 -0.58 22.93 22.37
CA SER A 303 -0.59 21.48 22.51
C SER A 303 -0.90 20.80 21.17
N VAL A 304 0.03 20.87 20.22
CA VAL A 304 0.01 20.05 19.01
C VAL A 304 0.92 18.84 19.22
N PRO A 305 0.43 17.60 19.00
CA PRO A 305 1.21 16.38 19.21
C PRO A 305 2.35 16.16 18.19
N TRP A 306 2.63 17.14 17.33
CA TRP A 306 3.71 17.18 16.35
C TRP A 306 4.04 18.65 16.01
N ALA A 307 5.29 18.93 15.61
CA ALA A 307 5.72 20.23 15.10
C ALA A 307 6.73 20.05 13.96
N ILE A 308 6.58 20.80 12.87
CA ILE A 308 7.65 20.99 11.88
C ILE A 308 8.57 22.06 12.44
N VAL A 309 9.70 21.64 13.00
CA VAL A 309 10.69 22.57 13.55
C VAL A 309 11.61 23.01 12.42
N GLY A 310 11.48 24.27 11.99
CA GLY A 310 12.45 24.91 11.10
C GLY A 310 13.74 25.16 11.87
N GLY A 311 14.79 24.39 11.58
CA GLY A 311 16.11 24.53 12.19
C GLY A 311 16.75 23.17 12.46
N VAL A 312 18.01 23.04 12.08
CA VAL A 312 18.84 21.88 12.41
C VAL A 312 19.13 21.93 13.91
N VAL A 313 18.70 20.93 14.67
CA VAL A 313 19.25 20.68 16.01
C VAL A 313 20.60 20.00 15.80
N THR A 314 21.64 20.77 15.51
CA THR A 314 23.01 20.24 15.52
C THR A 314 23.39 19.95 16.96
N GLN A 315 23.67 18.69 17.27
CA GLN A 315 24.45 18.33 18.45
C GLN A 315 25.75 19.17 18.45
N PRO A 316 26.12 19.83 19.56
CA PRO A 316 27.41 20.50 19.63
C PRO A 316 28.48 19.40 19.54
N THR A 317 29.20 19.38 18.43
CA THR A 317 30.33 18.48 18.21
C THR A 317 31.46 18.96 19.12
N GLY A 318 31.61 18.33 20.29
CA GLY A 318 32.81 18.46 21.10
C GLY A 318 34.00 17.90 20.33
N GLY A 319 34.99 18.74 20.06
CA GLY A 319 36.10 18.49 19.16
C GLY A 319 37.06 17.37 19.59
N GLY A 320 37.66 16.73 18.58
CA GLY A 320 38.86 15.92 18.75
C GLY A 320 40.11 16.77 18.51
N ALA A 321 40.83 17.10 19.58
CA ALA A 321 42.21 17.55 19.51
C ALA A 321 43.10 16.50 20.20
N THR A 322 44.08 16.02 19.46
CA THR A 322 45.12 15.08 19.87
C THR A 322 46.03 15.70 20.95
N GLY A 323 46.44 14.89 21.93
CA GLY A 323 47.05 15.36 23.18
C GLY A 323 48.55 15.67 23.15
N VAL A 324 49.03 16.23 24.26
CA VAL A 324 50.41 16.17 24.81
C VAL A 324 50.30 16.36 26.33
N GLY A 325 51.07 15.59 27.12
CA GLY A 325 51.00 15.56 28.59
C GLY A 325 51.77 16.65 29.35
N GLY A 326 51.62 16.65 30.68
CA GLY A 326 52.45 17.45 31.60
C GLY A 326 51.87 17.66 33.00
N ALA A 327 52.47 16.97 33.98
CA ALA A 327 52.64 17.20 35.43
C ALA A 327 51.77 18.19 36.27
N ALA A 328 51.33 17.65 37.43
CA ALA A 328 51.36 18.15 38.82
C ALA A 328 50.90 19.58 39.22
N GLY A 329 49.97 19.65 40.19
CA GLY A 329 49.74 20.80 41.07
C GLY A 329 48.35 20.77 41.74
N GLY A 330 48.30 20.69 43.08
CA GLY A 330 47.05 20.62 43.86
C GLY A 330 46.37 21.99 44.12
N GLY A 331 45.09 21.96 44.48
CA GLY A 331 44.36 23.12 45.01
C GLY A 331 42.82 22.98 45.02
N VAL A 332 42.27 22.72 46.22
CA VAL A 332 40.97 23.15 46.82
C VAL A 332 39.63 22.86 46.09
N PRO A 333 38.59 22.35 46.80
CA PRO A 333 37.34 21.89 46.20
C PRO A 333 36.31 23.03 46.06
N GLY A 334 35.67 23.14 44.88
CA GLY A 334 34.65 24.15 44.62
C GLY A 334 33.68 23.72 43.53
N ALA A 335 32.46 23.36 43.95
CA ALA A 335 31.21 23.45 43.20
C ALA A 335 31.26 23.09 41.69
N GLY A 336 31.41 21.80 41.39
CA GLY A 336 31.08 21.27 40.06
C GLY A 336 29.62 20.86 40.03
N ALA A 337 28.79 21.67 39.35
CA ALA A 337 27.44 21.28 38.95
C ALA A 337 27.49 19.86 38.35
N GLY A 338 26.81 18.92 38.99
CA GLY A 338 26.54 17.61 38.42
C GLY A 338 25.62 17.76 37.23
N GLY A 339 26.19 18.18 36.10
CA GLY A 339 25.60 17.97 34.79
C GLY A 339 25.56 16.47 34.59
N VAL A 340 24.43 15.85 34.94
CA VAL A 340 24.08 14.53 34.47
C VAL A 340 23.95 14.66 32.95
N THR A 341 25.04 14.42 32.23
CA THR A 341 25.00 14.16 30.79
C THR A 341 24.35 12.79 30.63
N GLY A 342 23.03 12.76 30.80
CA GLY A 342 22.22 11.67 30.31
C GLY A 342 22.24 11.76 28.79
N THR A 343 23.22 11.14 28.15
CA THR A 343 23.05 10.72 26.75
C THR A 343 21.91 9.71 26.76
N ASN A 344 20.67 10.18 26.58
CA ASN A 344 19.59 9.31 26.15
C ASN A 344 20.00 8.79 24.77
N THR A 345 20.60 7.60 24.76
CA THR A 345 20.92 6.88 23.53
C THR A 345 19.61 6.40 22.93
N LEU A 346 19.41 6.64 21.63
CA LEU A 346 18.25 6.17 20.89
C LEU A 346 18.12 4.65 21.07
N VAL A 347 16.95 4.20 21.49
CA VAL A 347 16.64 2.76 21.44
C VAL A 347 16.23 2.44 20.02
N ASP A 348 17.19 2.03 19.20
CA ASP A 348 16.95 1.71 17.81
C ASP A 348 16.13 0.42 17.65
N LEU A 349 16.71 -0.75 17.96
CA LEU A 349 16.05 -2.04 17.85
C LEU A 349 15.31 -2.40 19.15
N ALA A 350 13.99 -2.57 19.08
CA ALA A 350 13.17 -2.98 20.21
C ALA A 350 11.82 -3.57 19.78
N LEU A 351 11.14 -4.25 20.69
CA LEU A 351 9.78 -4.72 20.51
C LEU A 351 8.81 -3.52 20.53
N ARG A 352 8.12 -3.28 19.41
CA ARG A 352 7.26 -2.10 19.19
C ARG A 352 5.82 -2.49 18.87
N PRO A 353 4.84 -1.80 19.49
CA PRO A 353 3.46 -1.87 19.07
C PRO A 353 3.28 -1.18 17.71
N GLY A 354 2.21 -1.52 16.99
CA GLY A 354 1.80 -0.73 15.82
C GLY A 354 1.54 0.73 16.19
N VAL A 355 1.70 1.62 15.21
CA VAL A 355 1.66 3.08 15.42
C VAL A 355 0.26 3.65 15.70
N ASP A 356 -0.78 2.81 15.73
CA ASP A 356 -2.19 3.12 15.98
C ASP A 356 -2.85 4.00 14.91
N LYS A 357 -2.14 5.01 14.39
CA LYS A 357 -2.59 5.84 13.28
C LYS A 357 -1.41 6.24 12.41
N LEU A 358 -1.58 6.04 11.10
CA LEU A 358 -0.67 6.55 10.07
C LEU A 358 -1.29 7.81 9.46
N SER A 359 -0.51 8.89 9.39
CA SER A 359 -0.94 10.16 8.83
C SER A 359 -0.02 10.62 7.70
N PHE A 360 -0.60 10.93 6.57
CA PHE A 360 0.08 11.40 5.38
C PHE A 360 0.04 12.93 5.32
N LYS A 361 1.20 13.56 5.12
CA LYS A 361 1.34 15.01 5.03
C LYS A 361 1.95 15.38 3.69
N LYS A 362 1.26 16.26 2.97
CA LYS A 362 1.78 16.82 1.74
C LYS A 362 2.88 17.81 2.06
N ALA A 363 3.96 17.77 1.30
CA ALA A 363 4.97 18.80 1.30
C ALA A 363 5.28 19.21 -0.14
N ASN A 364 5.82 20.41 -0.33
CA ASN A 364 6.23 20.88 -1.64
C ASN A 364 7.62 20.31 -1.95
N PHE A 365 7.74 19.53 -3.01
CA PHE A 365 9.01 19.01 -3.53
C PHE A 365 9.31 19.65 -4.88
N ASP A 366 10.41 20.41 -4.95
CA ASP A 366 10.94 20.92 -6.20
C ASP A 366 12.21 20.14 -6.56
N SER A 367 12.11 19.25 -7.55
CA SER A 367 13.24 18.42 -7.97
C SER A 367 14.23 19.16 -8.87
N PHE A 368 13.90 20.34 -9.42
CA PHE A 368 14.80 21.12 -10.27
C PHE A 368 15.85 21.88 -9.46
N LEU A 369 15.53 22.26 -8.22
CA LEU A 369 16.46 22.92 -7.30
C LEU A 369 17.22 21.94 -6.40
N GLY A 370 16.91 20.64 -6.47
CA GLY A 370 17.70 19.54 -5.90
C GLY A 370 17.92 19.54 -4.37
N GLN A 371 17.45 20.54 -3.60
CA GLN A 371 17.92 20.71 -2.21
C GLN A 371 16.96 21.31 -1.17
N PHE A 372 15.71 21.68 -1.47
CA PHE A 372 14.84 22.31 -0.43
C PHE A 372 13.68 21.43 0.05
N PHE A 373 13.92 20.13 0.19
CA PHE A 373 13.03 19.28 0.95
C PHE A 373 13.71 18.89 2.26
N THR A 374 13.35 19.54 3.36
CA THR A 374 13.72 19.05 4.69
C THR A 374 12.52 19.24 5.60
N ASN A 375 11.87 18.14 5.93
CA ASN A 375 10.79 18.12 6.92
C ASN A 375 11.31 17.41 8.16
N ASN A 376 11.37 18.13 9.29
CA ASN A 376 11.63 17.53 10.58
C ASN A 376 10.31 17.01 11.15
N VAL A 377 10.20 15.69 11.25
CA VAL A 377 9.04 15.01 11.81
C VAL A 377 9.40 14.56 13.22
N VAL A 378 8.77 15.15 14.23
CA VAL A 378 8.97 14.77 15.64
C VAL A 378 7.75 14.00 16.13
N TYR A 379 7.95 12.83 16.73
CA TYR A 379 6.88 11.99 17.28
C TYR A 379 7.36 11.17 18.48
N ALA A 380 6.40 10.72 19.29
CA ALA A 380 6.66 9.78 20.37
C ALA A 380 6.71 8.34 19.80
N ASP A 381 7.86 7.70 19.90
CA ASP A 381 8.03 6.26 19.67
C ASP A 381 7.74 5.51 20.97
N SER A 382 7.08 4.35 20.86
CA SER A 382 6.75 3.48 21.99
C SER A 382 7.45 2.15 21.82
N TYR A 383 8.13 1.66 22.85
CA TYR A 383 8.86 0.39 22.80
C TYR A 383 8.80 -0.33 24.14
N ALA A 384 8.78 -1.66 24.11
CA ALA A 384 8.78 -2.47 25.30
C ALA A 384 10.21 -2.79 25.76
N THR A 385 10.48 -2.60 27.05
CA THR A 385 11.72 -3.02 27.70
C THR A 385 11.45 -3.36 29.16
N ASN A 386 12.11 -4.41 29.67
CA ASN A 386 11.94 -4.89 31.04
C ASN A 386 10.45 -5.12 31.44
N GLY A 387 9.65 -5.65 30.52
CA GLY A 387 8.23 -5.95 30.76
C GLY A 387 7.30 -4.73 30.85
N ALA A 388 7.78 -3.53 30.50
CA ALA A 388 6.97 -2.31 30.51
C ALA A 388 7.10 -1.54 29.19
N LEU A 389 6.00 -0.90 28.77
CA LEU A 389 6.03 0.04 27.65
C LEU A 389 6.71 1.34 28.09
N ARG A 390 7.73 1.76 27.34
CA ARG A 390 8.44 3.03 27.47
C ARG A 390 8.19 3.87 26.23
N SER A 391 8.45 5.17 26.33
CA SER A 391 8.39 6.07 25.18
C SER A 391 9.67 6.88 25.09
N GLN A 392 10.11 7.12 23.87
CA GLN A 392 11.19 8.04 23.53
C GLN A 392 10.68 9.04 22.49
N LEU A 393 11.19 10.27 22.54
CA LEU A 393 10.87 11.26 21.51
C LEU A 393 11.88 11.12 20.37
N VAL A 394 11.38 10.97 19.16
CA VAL A 394 12.16 10.71 17.95
C VAL A 394 11.95 11.85 16.97
N GLN A 395 13.03 12.35 16.38
CA GLN A 395 13.00 13.27 15.26
C GLN A 395 13.54 12.56 14.02
N ARG A 396 12.78 12.58 12.93
CA ARG A 396 13.21 12.12 11.62
C ARG A 396 13.42 13.31 10.70
N THR A 397 14.61 13.42 10.12
CA THR A 397 14.91 14.44 9.11
C THR A 397 14.59 13.85 7.73
N VAL A 398 13.53 14.31 7.11
CA VAL A 398 13.05 13.80 5.82
C VAL A 398 13.59 14.68 4.69
N THR A 399 14.63 14.20 4.01
CA THR A 399 15.33 14.91 2.92
C THR A 399 14.79 14.61 1.51
N GLN A 400 13.96 13.57 1.40
CA GLN A 400 13.18 13.19 0.23
C GLN A 400 11.80 12.73 0.72
N PRO A 401 10.69 12.95 -0.01
CA PRO A 401 9.39 12.42 0.38
C PRO A 401 9.43 10.93 0.70
N ASP A 402 8.71 10.51 1.74
CA ASP A 402 8.49 9.09 2.03
C ASP A 402 7.77 8.40 0.87
N ILE A 403 6.87 9.13 0.20
CA ILE A 403 6.18 8.70 -1.02
C ILE A 403 6.31 9.79 -2.09
N LEU A 404 6.87 9.45 -3.25
CA LEU A 404 6.99 10.35 -4.40
C LEU A 404 6.09 9.88 -5.53
N PHE A 405 5.22 10.77 -6.01
CA PHE A 405 4.41 10.56 -7.20
C PHE A 405 5.08 11.20 -8.42
N SER A 406 5.33 10.40 -9.46
CA SER A 406 6.00 10.83 -10.69
C SER A 406 5.23 10.42 -11.94
N ALA A 407 5.64 10.92 -13.12
CA ALA A 407 5.10 10.49 -14.40
C ALA A 407 6.17 10.24 -15.47
N ALA A 408 6.17 9.05 -16.05
CA ALA A 408 7.16 8.63 -17.06
C ALA A 408 6.52 7.91 -18.23
N ASP A 409 7.22 7.89 -19.36
CA ASP A 409 6.93 6.88 -20.37
C ASP A 409 7.56 5.59 -19.86
N LEU A 410 6.70 4.63 -19.55
CA LEU A 410 7.09 3.38 -18.92
C LEU A 410 7.39 2.30 -19.96
N GLY A 411 7.23 2.57 -21.25
CA GLY A 411 7.41 1.59 -22.30
C GLY A 411 6.27 0.58 -22.39
N LEU A 412 6.57 -0.57 -22.99
CA LEU A 412 5.60 -1.61 -23.33
C LEU A 412 5.92 -2.92 -22.61
N ASP A 413 4.88 -3.66 -22.26
CA ASP A 413 5.00 -5.03 -21.76
C ASP A 413 5.43 -6.02 -22.87
N PRO A 414 5.77 -7.28 -22.53
CA PRO A 414 6.15 -8.27 -23.53
C PRO A 414 5.08 -8.57 -24.59
N ALA A 415 3.82 -8.19 -24.34
CA ALA A 415 2.71 -8.30 -25.30
C ALA A 415 2.55 -7.03 -26.17
N GLY A 416 3.41 -6.02 -26.00
CA GLY A 416 3.38 -4.76 -26.75
C GLY A 416 2.34 -3.76 -26.23
N THR A 417 1.80 -3.96 -25.03
CA THR A 417 0.82 -3.07 -24.40
C THR A 417 1.53 -2.08 -23.47
N PRO A 418 1.21 -0.77 -23.50
CA PRO A 418 1.83 0.19 -22.59
C PRO A 418 1.62 -0.14 -21.12
N TYR A 419 2.69 0.02 -20.33
CA TYR A 419 2.56 0.07 -18.89
C TYR A 419 1.80 1.32 -18.46
N LEU A 420 0.92 1.18 -17.46
CA LEU A 420 0.10 2.23 -16.88
C LEU A 420 0.79 2.84 -15.67
N PHE A 421 1.50 2.06 -14.86
CA PHE A 421 2.19 2.59 -13.70
C PHE A 421 3.44 1.77 -13.37
N ASN A 422 4.22 2.25 -12.41
CA ASN A 422 5.33 1.53 -11.79
C ASN A 422 5.30 1.86 -10.30
N ARG A 423 5.70 0.92 -9.45
CA ARG A 423 5.94 1.19 -8.05
C ARG A 423 7.21 0.51 -7.55
N VAL A 424 7.92 1.18 -6.66
CA VAL A 424 9.10 0.63 -6.00
C VAL A 424 8.86 0.60 -4.50
N LEU A 425 8.72 -0.61 -3.96
CA LEU A 425 8.59 -0.87 -2.53
C LEU A 425 9.90 -1.46 -2.00
N THR A 426 10.42 -0.88 -0.92
CA THR A 426 11.61 -1.39 -0.24
C THR A 426 11.22 -1.88 1.14
N PHE A 427 11.73 -3.04 1.52
CA PHE A 427 11.45 -3.67 2.80
C PHE A 427 12.73 -3.94 3.54
N GLN A 428 12.70 -3.78 4.86
CA GLN A 428 13.71 -4.33 5.75
C GLN A 428 13.08 -5.50 6.51
N ASN A 429 13.62 -6.70 6.28
CA ASN A 429 13.19 -7.91 6.96
C ASN A 429 13.83 -7.99 8.35
N ASN A 430 13.00 -8.16 9.38
CA ASN A 430 13.43 -8.33 10.77
C ASN A 430 13.06 -9.71 11.33
N GLU A 431 12.84 -10.72 10.47
CA GLU A 431 12.42 -12.07 10.89
C GLU A 431 13.34 -12.67 11.96
N ALA A 432 14.66 -12.52 11.76
CA ALA A 432 15.65 -13.14 12.64
C ALA A 432 15.57 -12.59 14.08
N GLN A 433 15.16 -11.33 14.25
CA GLN A 433 14.99 -10.66 15.53
C GLN A 433 13.63 -10.95 16.18
N ASN A 434 12.66 -11.38 15.38
CA ASN A 434 11.29 -11.69 15.81
C ASN A 434 11.04 -13.18 16.06
N ARG A 435 11.98 -14.02 15.66
CA ARG A 435 11.91 -15.46 15.78
C ARG A 435 12.58 -15.95 17.07
N ALA A 436 12.03 -17.02 17.62
CA ALA A 436 12.65 -17.71 18.75
C ALA A 436 14.06 -18.23 18.38
N PRO A 437 15.07 -18.16 19.28
CA PRO A 437 16.40 -18.69 19.02
C PRO A 437 16.36 -20.14 18.52
N GLY A 438 16.94 -20.40 17.34
CA GLY A 438 16.92 -21.73 16.72
C GLY A 438 15.60 -22.15 16.07
N GLY A 439 14.59 -21.29 16.02
CA GLY A 439 13.31 -21.54 15.33
C GLY A 439 13.46 -21.66 13.81
N THR A 440 12.37 -21.96 13.11
CA THR A 440 12.32 -21.96 11.64
C THR A 440 12.27 -20.52 11.12
N ALA A 441 13.01 -20.23 10.03
CA ALA A 441 12.97 -18.93 9.38
C ALA A 441 11.54 -18.60 8.92
N LEU A 442 11.13 -17.35 9.14
CA LEU A 442 9.81 -16.84 8.81
C LEU A 442 9.88 -15.95 7.56
N GLY A 443 8.73 -15.71 6.93
CA GLY A 443 8.59 -14.80 5.78
C GLY A 443 8.72 -13.30 6.14
N GLY A 444 8.81 -12.99 7.43
CA GLY A 444 8.81 -11.68 8.08
C GLY A 444 8.79 -11.90 9.61
N PRO A 445 8.37 -10.92 10.42
CA PRO A 445 7.87 -9.60 10.06
C PRO A 445 9.00 -8.63 9.74
N GLY A 446 8.65 -7.46 9.20
CA GLY A 446 9.59 -6.41 8.83
C GLY A 446 8.95 -5.04 8.74
N VAL A 447 9.72 -4.08 8.24
CA VAL A 447 9.27 -2.70 8.05
C VAL A 447 9.30 -2.30 6.58
N VAL A 448 8.34 -1.49 6.18
CA VAL A 448 8.35 -0.79 4.88
C VAL A 448 9.26 0.42 5.01
N ASN A 449 10.18 0.59 4.06
CA ASN A 449 11.15 1.67 4.06
C ASN A 449 10.79 2.76 3.05
N SER A 450 11.09 4.00 3.44
CA SER A 450 11.15 5.15 2.53
C SER A 450 12.47 5.14 1.73
N PRO A 451 12.49 5.69 0.50
CA PRO A 451 11.35 6.24 -0.23
C PRO A 451 10.56 5.15 -0.99
N VAL A 452 9.25 5.32 -1.08
CA VAL A 452 8.37 4.64 -2.03
C VAL A 452 8.16 5.55 -3.25
N GLU A 453 8.44 5.04 -4.44
CA GLU A 453 8.17 5.77 -5.69
C GLU A 453 6.97 5.15 -6.40
N ILE A 454 6.04 5.99 -6.83
CA ILE A 454 4.85 5.61 -7.61
C ILE A 454 4.85 6.46 -8.88
N THR A 455 5.09 5.82 -10.01
CA THR A 455 5.17 6.49 -11.31
C THR A 455 3.95 6.14 -12.15
N PHE A 456 3.19 7.13 -12.60
CA PHE A 456 2.09 6.93 -13.55
C PHE A 456 2.59 7.10 -14.99
N SER A 457 2.00 6.35 -15.91
CA SER A 457 2.31 6.41 -17.33
C SER A 457 1.83 7.72 -17.95
N LYS A 458 2.71 8.34 -18.72
CA LYS A 458 2.44 9.56 -19.48
C LYS A 458 2.43 9.36 -21.00
N ILE A 459 2.24 8.13 -21.47
CA ILE A 459 2.36 7.77 -22.90
C ILE A 459 1.31 8.45 -23.80
N GLY A 460 0.31 9.13 -23.22
CA GLY A 460 -0.75 9.81 -23.96
C GLY A 460 -1.77 8.84 -24.57
N PRO A 461 -2.64 9.32 -25.48
CA PRO A 461 -3.54 8.45 -26.23
C PRO A 461 -2.74 7.44 -27.08
N TRP A 462 -3.14 6.18 -27.05
CA TRP A 462 -2.53 5.13 -27.86
C TRP A 462 -3.61 4.21 -28.41
N PHE A 463 -3.26 3.42 -29.43
CA PHE A 463 -4.15 2.45 -30.05
C PHE A 463 -3.45 1.10 -30.20
N LEU A 464 -4.16 0.03 -29.88
CA LEU A 464 -3.74 -1.34 -30.11
C LEU A 464 -4.22 -1.81 -31.48
N ASN A 465 -3.29 -2.22 -32.34
CA ASN A 465 -3.59 -2.87 -33.62
C ASN A 465 -3.24 -4.36 -33.49
N ILE A 466 -4.21 -5.24 -33.78
CA ILE A 466 -3.99 -6.69 -33.75
C ILE A 466 -4.03 -7.21 -35.20
N GLY A 467 -2.97 -7.89 -35.64
CA GLY A 467 -2.79 -8.36 -37.02
C GLY A 467 -2.23 -7.29 -37.97
N GLY A 468 -2.38 -7.48 -39.29
CA GLY A 468 -1.97 -6.51 -40.32
C GLY A 468 -2.93 -5.31 -40.44
N GLY A 469 -3.45 -4.84 -39.31
CA GLY A 469 -4.51 -3.83 -39.22
C GLY A 469 -4.03 -2.42 -39.57
N GLY A 470 -5.00 -1.54 -39.81
CA GLY A 470 -4.82 -0.11 -39.95
C GLY A 470 -5.72 0.65 -38.96
N GLU A 471 -5.67 1.97 -39.01
CA GLU A 471 -6.33 2.87 -38.07
C GLU A 471 -7.83 2.59 -37.81
N THR A 472 -8.55 2.11 -38.82
CA THR A 472 -9.98 1.75 -38.74
C THR A 472 -10.26 0.49 -37.91
N LEU A 473 -9.26 -0.34 -37.68
CA LEU A 473 -9.34 -1.57 -36.89
C LEU A 473 -8.64 -1.42 -35.53
N ALA A 474 -8.06 -0.25 -35.26
CA ALA A 474 -7.30 0.00 -34.05
C ALA A 474 -8.24 0.16 -32.84
N SER A 475 -7.94 -0.51 -31.73
CA SER A 475 -8.67 -0.33 -30.48
C SER A 475 -8.01 0.73 -29.61
N ARG A 476 -8.74 1.76 -29.20
CA ARG A 476 -8.18 2.79 -28.31
C ARG A 476 -7.71 2.18 -27.00
N GLY A 477 -6.54 2.61 -26.54
CA GLY A 477 -5.96 2.29 -25.26
C GLY A 477 -6.71 2.86 -24.06
N LEU A 478 -6.21 2.51 -22.87
CA LEU A 478 -6.68 3.08 -21.61
C LEU A 478 -6.18 4.52 -21.46
N ALA A 479 -6.99 5.36 -20.81
CA ALA A 479 -6.58 6.69 -20.37
C ALA A 479 -6.80 6.88 -18.88
N TRP A 480 -6.00 7.76 -18.29
CA TRP A 480 -6.20 8.23 -16.94
C TRP A 480 -7.33 9.26 -16.87
N GLY A 481 -8.06 9.24 -15.77
CA GLY A 481 -9.01 10.28 -15.44
C GLY A 481 -9.34 10.32 -13.97
N SER A 482 -10.22 11.25 -13.62
CA SER A 482 -10.80 11.36 -12.29
C SER A 482 -12.29 11.61 -12.43
N TYR A 483 -13.08 10.84 -11.69
CA TYR A 483 -14.53 10.92 -11.70
C TYR A 483 -15.08 10.46 -10.35
N ASP A 484 -16.31 10.89 -10.06
CA ASP A 484 -17.01 10.58 -8.83
C ASP A 484 -18.41 10.03 -9.15
N SER A 485 -19.26 9.95 -8.11
CA SER A 485 -20.64 9.50 -8.24
C SER A 485 -21.61 10.60 -8.68
N SER A 486 -21.11 11.79 -9.05
CA SER A 486 -21.94 12.87 -9.56
C SER A 486 -22.26 12.67 -11.04
N THR A 487 -23.07 13.57 -11.59
CA THR A 487 -23.36 13.64 -13.03
C THR A 487 -22.37 14.55 -13.78
N ASN A 488 -21.30 15.01 -13.11
CA ASN A 488 -20.28 15.82 -13.76
C ASN A 488 -19.50 14.96 -14.75
N ALA A 489 -19.03 15.60 -15.83
CA ALA A 489 -18.18 14.93 -16.80
C ALA A 489 -16.86 14.48 -16.14
N PRO A 490 -16.40 13.25 -16.41
CA PRO A 490 -15.06 12.82 -16.03
C PRO A 490 -13.97 13.81 -16.47
N ILE A 491 -13.02 14.07 -15.58
CA ILE A 491 -11.77 14.74 -15.90
C ILE A 491 -10.87 13.71 -16.60
N VAL A 492 -10.25 14.11 -17.71
CA VAL A 492 -9.37 13.25 -18.52
C VAL A 492 -7.96 13.82 -18.49
N PHE A 493 -6.96 12.95 -18.42
CA PHE A 493 -5.55 13.32 -18.49
C PHE A 493 -4.92 12.92 -19.83
N PRO A 494 -3.92 13.68 -20.34
CA PRO A 494 -3.21 14.79 -19.70
C PRO A 494 -4.05 16.06 -19.51
N SER A 495 -3.62 16.93 -18.60
CA SER A 495 -4.27 18.21 -18.34
C SER A 495 -4.48 19.01 -19.64
N GLY A 496 -5.69 19.53 -19.84
CA GLY A 496 -6.11 20.17 -21.10
C GLY A 496 -6.83 19.25 -22.08
N THR A 497 -6.87 17.93 -21.84
CA THR A 497 -7.71 17.00 -22.62
C THR A 497 -9.15 17.06 -22.15
N SER A 498 -10.11 17.21 -23.07
CA SER A 498 -11.53 17.17 -22.73
C SER A 498 -12.14 15.80 -22.99
N ILE A 499 -13.22 15.50 -22.27
CA ILE A 499 -14.02 14.29 -22.52
C ILE A 499 -14.55 14.24 -23.97
N ARG A 500 -14.86 15.40 -24.55
CA ARG A 500 -15.34 15.50 -25.94
C ARG A 500 -14.27 15.11 -26.96
N ASP A 501 -13.00 15.33 -26.63
CA ASP A 501 -11.89 14.88 -27.49
C ASP A 501 -11.84 13.35 -27.52
N LEU A 502 -12.05 12.70 -26.38
CA LEU A 502 -12.15 11.23 -26.33
C LEU A 502 -13.38 10.69 -27.05
N GLU A 503 -14.54 11.32 -26.87
CA GLU A 503 -15.76 10.94 -27.58
C GLU A 503 -15.57 11.04 -29.09
N ARG A 504 -14.93 12.12 -29.58
CA ARG A 504 -14.61 12.28 -31.00
C ARG A 504 -13.71 11.15 -31.51
N LEU A 505 -12.66 10.79 -30.78
CA LEU A 505 -11.75 9.70 -31.17
C LEU A 505 -12.48 8.36 -31.37
N ILE A 506 -13.52 8.09 -30.57
CA ILE A 506 -14.31 6.85 -30.69
C ILE A 506 -15.33 6.96 -31.84
N LEU A 507 -15.95 8.13 -32.01
CA LEU A 507 -16.96 8.36 -33.05
C LEU A 507 -16.36 8.49 -34.46
N THR A 508 -15.12 8.98 -34.61
CA THR A 508 -14.44 9.01 -35.92
C THR A 508 -14.00 7.63 -36.38
N GLN A 509 -13.71 6.71 -35.45
CA GLN A 509 -13.42 5.31 -35.76
C GLN A 509 -14.60 4.59 -36.45
N SER A 510 -15.86 4.94 -36.13
CA SER A 510 -17.02 4.36 -36.80
C SER A 510 -17.33 5.00 -38.17
N GLY A 511 -16.72 6.15 -38.47
CA GLY A 511 -16.96 6.94 -39.69
C GLY A 511 -15.87 6.88 -40.77
N GLY A 512 -14.80 6.09 -40.57
CA GLY A 512 -13.72 5.93 -41.56
C GLY A 512 -12.78 7.14 -41.70
N THR A 513 -12.77 8.06 -40.73
CA THR A 513 -11.84 9.21 -40.66
C THR A 513 -10.75 8.95 -39.63
N SER A 514 -9.58 9.57 -39.82
CA SER A 514 -8.41 9.32 -38.96
C SER A 514 -8.64 9.88 -37.54
N PRO A 515 -8.59 9.07 -36.47
CA PRO A 515 -8.51 9.54 -35.08
C PRO A 515 -7.35 10.51 -34.80
N TRP A 516 -6.31 10.58 -35.65
CA TRP A 516 -5.22 11.55 -35.49
C TRP A 516 -5.43 12.87 -36.24
N GLN A 517 -6.57 13.08 -36.91
CA GLN A 517 -6.89 14.39 -37.47
C GLN A 517 -7.05 15.43 -36.36
N VAL A 518 -6.09 16.34 -36.30
CA VAL A 518 -6.20 17.59 -35.54
C VAL A 518 -7.40 18.39 -36.09
N PRO A 519 -8.21 19.06 -35.24
CA PRO A 519 -9.29 19.93 -35.71
C PRO A 519 -8.84 21.00 -36.70
#